data_AF-A0A4Q5M5C4-F1
#
_entry.id   AF-A0A4Q5M5C4-F1
#
_cell.length_a   1.000
_cell.length_b   1.000
_cell.length_c   1.000
_cell.angle_alpha   90.00
_cell.angle_beta   90.00
_cell.angle_gamma   90.00
#
_symmetry.space_group_name_H-M   'P 1'
#
loop_
_entity.id
_entity.type
_entity.pdbx_description
1 polymer ?
#
loop_
_entity_poly.entity_id
_entity_poly.type
_entity_poly.pdbx_seq_one_letter_code
_entity_poly.pdbx_strand_id
1 'polypeptide(L)'
;MSITAFFLIFFGSLAYYYFVLRKYNSLGFRMFSLFTFITLCFVYWWYSGYKELEDLKKNGIHTEATVIKKSIEGKPDSNVPDNVVTVGYVTKEGKAITAEAREMTSKEEYDEVSVGQKVQIIYTNNVKNTQLQTTFNRSVKDYNWILIMPALFFLIGMGCLVFLGRFKIHAHEGTVYEYLTDENGKVLFDDKQSATTRTIRKINLLSKMMQAFGK
;
A
#
# COMPACT_ATOMS: atom_id res chain seq x y z
N MET A 1 -11.88 -6.30 -1.41
CA MET A 1 -11.25 -7.54 -0.93
C MET A 1 -12.35 -8.55 -0.61
N SER A 2 -12.27 -9.80 -1.08
CA SER A 2 -13.33 -10.79 -0.79
C SER A 2 -13.29 -11.23 0.68
N ILE A 3 -14.45 -11.60 1.24
CA ILE A 3 -14.58 -12.12 2.62
C ILE A 3 -13.64 -13.32 2.84
N THR A 4 -13.46 -14.15 1.81
CA THR A 4 -12.56 -15.31 1.83
C THR A 4 -11.08 -14.91 2.01
N ALA A 5 -10.63 -13.84 1.35
CA ALA A 5 -9.27 -13.35 1.50
C ALA A 5 -9.02 -12.79 2.90
N PHE A 6 -10.02 -12.15 3.51
CA PHE A 6 -9.93 -11.66 4.88
C PHE A 6 -9.73 -12.80 5.89
N PHE A 7 -10.53 -13.87 5.79
CA PHE A 7 -10.37 -15.02 6.69
C PHE A 7 -9.03 -15.73 6.51
N LEU A 8 -8.53 -15.88 5.28
CA LEU A 8 -7.22 -16.48 5.04
C LEU A 8 -6.09 -15.65 5.65
N ILE A 9 -6.13 -14.32 5.54
CA ILE A 9 -5.14 -13.44 6.17
C ILE A 9 -5.24 -13.51 7.70
N PHE A 10 -6.45 -13.53 8.25
CA PHE A 10 -6.67 -13.58 9.69
C PHE A 10 -6.21 -14.91 10.31
N PHE A 11 -6.64 -16.05 9.77
CA PHE A 11 -6.21 -17.35 10.26
C PHE A 11 -4.73 -17.62 9.97
N GLY A 12 -4.23 -17.17 8.81
CA GLY A 12 -2.82 -17.25 8.47
C GLY A 12 -1.92 -16.46 9.43
N SER A 13 -2.31 -15.24 9.80
CA SER A 13 -1.56 -14.43 10.77
C SER A 13 -1.62 -15.01 12.18
N LEU A 14 -2.74 -15.57 12.61
CA LEU A 14 -2.86 -16.30 13.88
C LEU A 14 -1.99 -17.56 13.90
N ALA A 15 -2.02 -18.36 12.83
CA ALA A 15 -1.18 -19.55 12.70
C ALA A 15 0.30 -19.19 12.70
N TYR A 16 0.68 -18.14 11.96
CA TYR A 16 2.05 -17.64 11.94
C TYR A 16 2.51 -17.19 13.34
N TYR A 17 1.67 -16.44 14.05
CA TYR A 17 1.97 -16.06 15.43
C TYR A 17 2.18 -17.28 16.32
N TYR A 18 1.25 -18.24 16.28
CA TYR A 18 1.26 -19.39 17.19
C TYR A 18 2.40 -20.37 16.89
N PHE A 19 2.66 -20.69 15.62
CA PHE A 19 3.65 -21.70 15.25
C PHE A 19 5.06 -21.14 15.06
N VAL A 20 5.18 -19.89 14.62
CA VAL A 20 6.45 -19.29 14.22
C VAL A 20 6.92 -18.30 15.28
N LEU A 21 6.15 -17.27 15.61
CA LEU A 21 6.60 -16.23 16.57
C LEU A 21 6.65 -16.72 18.03
N ARG A 22 5.83 -17.71 18.41
CA ARG A 22 5.92 -18.33 19.74
C ARG A 22 7.10 -19.29 19.87
N LYS A 23 7.42 -20.02 18.81
CA LYS A 23 8.57 -20.95 18.77
C LYS A 23 9.89 -20.18 18.70
N TYR A 24 9.94 -19.13 17.89
CA TYR A 24 11.08 -18.25 17.76
C TYR A 24 10.88 -17.00 18.64
N ASN A 25 11.18 -17.15 19.93
CA ASN A 25 11.01 -16.14 20.96
C ASN A 25 12.02 -14.99 20.91
N SER A 26 12.63 -14.70 19.75
CA SER A 26 13.62 -13.63 19.59
C SER A 26 12.93 -12.35 19.10
N LEU A 27 13.22 -11.21 19.75
CA LEU A 27 12.72 -9.90 19.30
C LEU A 27 13.18 -9.59 17.88
N GLY A 28 14.45 -9.87 17.56
CA GLY A 28 14.99 -9.64 16.21
C GLY A 28 14.24 -10.40 15.12
N PHE A 29 13.90 -11.67 15.38
CA PHE A 29 13.12 -12.47 14.44
C PHE A 29 11.69 -11.94 14.26
N ARG A 30 11.02 -11.52 15.35
CA ARG A 30 9.68 -10.94 15.26
C ARG A 30 9.68 -9.63 14.44
N MET A 31 10.65 -8.76 14.65
CA MET A 31 10.79 -7.52 13.89
C MET A 31 11.15 -7.77 12.42
N PHE A 32 12.08 -8.70 12.15
CA PHE A 32 12.41 -9.11 10.79
C PHE A 32 11.19 -9.60 10.02
N SER A 33 10.38 -10.45 10.64
CA SER A 33 9.14 -10.95 10.06
C SER A 33 8.18 -9.80 9.72
N LEU A 34 7.95 -8.88 10.65
CA LEU A 34 7.09 -7.72 10.42
C LEU A 34 7.56 -6.90 9.22
N PHE A 35 8.84 -6.53 9.17
CA PHE A 35 9.40 -5.77 8.06
C PHE A 35 9.38 -6.55 6.73
N THR A 36 9.53 -7.87 6.76
CA THR A 36 9.39 -8.72 5.58
C THR A 36 7.97 -8.70 5.04
N PHE A 37 6.95 -8.82 5.90
CA PHE A 37 5.55 -8.71 5.47
C PHE A 37 5.24 -7.34 4.88
N ILE A 38 5.71 -6.25 5.53
CA ILE A 38 5.55 -4.89 5.00
C ILE A 38 6.21 -4.80 3.61
N THR A 39 7.44 -5.30 3.47
CA THR A 39 8.16 -5.34 2.19
C THR A 39 7.34 -6.06 1.12
N LEU A 40 6.82 -7.26 1.41
CA LEU A 40 6.00 -8.03 0.48
C LEU A 40 4.72 -7.29 0.08
N CYS A 41 4.06 -6.62 1.02
CA CYS A 41 2.88 -5.79 0.72
C CYS A 41 3.22 -4.64 -0.23
N PHE A 42 4.32 -3.93 0.01
CA PHE A 42 4.78 -2.86 -0.88
C PHE A 42 5.15 -3.39 -2.27
N VAL A 43 5.87 -4.51 -2.34
CA VAL A 43 6.25 -5.14 -3.62
C VAL A 43 5.01 -5.62 -4.38
N TYR A 44 4.01 -6.19 -3.70
CA TYR A 44 2.76 -6.60 -4.32
C TYR A 44 1.99 -5.39 -4.88
N TRP A 45 1.85 -4.32 -4.09
CA TRP A 45 1.19 -3.10 -4.53
C TRP A 45 1.88 -2.49 -5.74
N TRP A 46 3.22 -2.39 -5.69
CA TRP A 46 4.05 -1.94 -6.81
C TRP A 46 3.84 -2.83 -8.05
N TYR A 47 3.90 -4.16 -7.88
CA TYR A 47 3.75 -5.09 -9.01
C TYR A 47 2.38 -4.97 -9.69
N SER A 48 1.32 -4.74 -8.92
CA SER A 48 -0.02 -4.53 -9.46
C SER A 48 -0.07 -3.32 -10.41
N GLY A 49 0.43 -2.16 -9.98
CA GLY A 49 0.43 -0.97 -10.84
C GLY A 49 1.48 -1.03 -11.97
N TYR A 50 2.61 -1.71 -11.76
CA TYR A 50 3.58 -1.96 -12.83
C TYR A 50 2.94 -2.74 -13.98
N LYS A 51 2.17 -3.79 -13.65
CA LYS A 51 1.49 -4.61 -14.65
C LYS A 51 0.47 -3.81 -15.47
N GLU A 52 -0.25 -2.88 -14.85
CA GLU A 52 -1.18 -1.99 -15.55
C GLU A 52 -0.44 -1.03 -16.51
N LEU A 53 0.67 -0.44 -16.06
CA LEU A 53 1.53 0.39 -16.91
C LEU A 53 2.16 -0.40 -18.05
N GLU A 54 2.60 -1.63 -17.80
CA GLU A 54 3.18 -2.50 -18.82
C GLU A 54 2.14 -2.94 -19.86
N ASP A 55 0.90 -3.20 -19.43
CA ASP A 55 -0.24 -3.47 -20.33
C ASP A 55 -0.55 -2.26 -21.20
N LEU A 56 -0.66 -1.06 -20.61
CA LEU A 56 -0.81 0.20 -21.35
C LEU A 56 0.34 0.43 -22.33
N LYS A 57 1.59 0.11 -21.94
CA LYS A 57 2.75 0.25 -22.82
C LYS A 57 2.70 -0.69 -24.03
N LYS A 58 2.21 -1.91 -23.85
CA LYS A 58 2.17 -2.95 -24.91
C LYS A 58 0.95 -2.84 -25.80
N ASN A 59 -0.21 -2.56 -25.19
CA ASN A 59 -1.52 -2.66 -25.82
C ASN A 59 -2.23 -1.31 -25.96
N GLY A 60 -1.65 -0.23 -25.44
CA GLY A 60 -2.21 1.11 -25.50
C GLY A 60 -2.29 1.65 -26.91
N ILE A 61 -3.38 2.37 -27.17
CA ILE A 61 -3.62 3.09 -28.40
C ILE A 61 -3.32 4.57 -28.14
N HIS A 62 -2.36 5.10 -28.88
CA HIS A 62 -2.03 6.52 -28.86
C HIS A 62 -2.95 7.26 -29.83
N THR A 63 -3.57 8.35 -29.36
CA THR A 63 -4.41 9.22 -30.20
C THR A 63 -4.38 10.66 -29.71
N GLU A 64 -4.83 11.56 -30.58
CA GLU A 64 -5.07 12.96 -30.23
C GLU A 64 -6.50 13.10 -29.65
N ALA A 65 -6.62 13.80 -28.54
CA ALA A 65 -7.88 14.08 -27.88
C ALA A 65 -8.03 15.57 -27.59
N THR A 66 -9.27 16.06 -27.56
CA THR A 66 -9.58 17.44 -27.18
C THR A 66 -9.98 17.50 -25.73
N VAL A 67 -9.41 18.42 -24.97
CA VAL A 67 -9.76 18.63 -23.56
C VAL A 67 -11.14 19.27 -23.48
N ILE A 68 -12.09 18.59 -22.87
CA ILE A 68 -13.48 19.05 -22.73
C ILE A 68 -13.67 19.79 -21.40
N LYS A 69 -13.09 19.26 -20.32
CA LYS A 69 -13.31 19.74 -18.96
C LYS A 69 -12.11 19.45 -18.08
N LYS A 70 -11.92 20.31 -17.09
CA LYS A 70 -10.99 20.11 -15.97
C LYS A 70 -11.79 20.16 -14.66
N SER A 71 -11.56 19.22 -13.77
CA SER A 71 -12.14 19.22 -12.42
C SER A 71 -11.11 18.77 -11.39
N ILE A 72 -11.29 19.25 -10.16
CA ILE A 72 -10.58 18.75 -8.99
C ILE A 72 -11.62 18.01 -8.16
N GLU A 73 -11.43 16.70 -7.98
CA GLU A 73 -12.42 15.84 -7.34
C GLU A 73 -11.87 15.21 -6.06
N GLY A 74 -12.66 15.22 -4.99
CA GLY A 74 -12.31 14.54 -3.74
C GLY A 74 -12.43 13.03 -3.89
N LYS A 75 -11.44 12.29 -3.37
CA LYS A 75 -11.48 10.83 -3.30
C LYS A 75 -12.09 10.40 -1.96
N PRO A 76 -13.04 9.44 -1.93
CA PRO A 76 -13.63 8.94 -0.68
C PRO A 76 -12.59 8.44 0.34
N ASP A 77 -11.46 7.92 -0.14
CA ASP A 77 -10.42 7.27 0.66
C ASP A 77 -9.08 8.04 0.66
N SER A 78 -9.05 9.31 0.24
CA SER A 78 -7.81 10.11 0.17
C SER A 78 -8.05 11.57 0.55
N ASN A 79 -7.17 12.12 1.39
CA ASN A 79 -7.13 13.55 1.72
C ASN A 79 -6.49 14.39 0.61
N VAL A 80 -5.92 13.75 -0.40
CA VAL A 80 -5.36 14.42 -1.58
C VAL A 80 -6.41 14.36 -2.70
N PRO A 81 -6.87 15.52 -3.21
CA PRO A 81 -7.83 15.56 -4.30
C PRO A 81 -7.18 15.13 -5.62
N ASP A 82 -7.97 14.57 -6.52
CA ASP A 82 -7.55 14.17 -7.85
C ASP A 82 -7.68 15.33 -8.85
N ASN A 83 -6.64 15.53 -9.64
CA ASN A 83 -6.69 16.37 -10.84
C ASN A 83 -7.29 15.56 -11.99
N VAL A 84 -8.52 15.86 -12.37
CA VAL A 84 -9.27 15.13 -13.41
C VAL A 84 -9.30 15.95 -14.69
N VAL A 85 -8.81 15.36 -15.78
CA VAL A 85 -8.87 15.96 -17.12
C VAL A 85 -9.81 15.12 -17.98
N THR A 86 -10.97 15.67 -18.34
CA THR A 86 -11.91 15.01 -19.24
C THR A 86 -11.53 15.32 -20.68
N VAL A 87 -11.36 14.28 -21.48
CA VAL A 87 -10.94 14.36 -22.88
C VAL A 87 -11.97 13.69 -23.79
N GLY A 88 -12.17 14.29 -24.96
CA GLY A 88 -13.00 13.75 -26.04
C GLY A 88 -12.13 13.31 -27.20
N TYR A 89 -12.34 12.10 -27.70
CA TYR A 89 -11.60 11.57 -28.85
C TYR A 89 -12.46 10.60 -29.65
N VAL A 90 -12.01 10.32 -30.87
CA VAL A 90 -12.61 9.30 -31.73
C VAL A 90 -11.75 8.04 -31.64
N THR A 91 -12.37 6.90 -31.31
CA THR A 91 -11.66 5.62 -31.24
C THR A 91 -11.27 5.13 -32.63
N LYS A 92 -10.40 4.12 -32.69
CA LYS A 92 -10.09 3.38 -33.93
C LYS A 92 -11.33 2.85 -34.68
N GLU A 93 -12.44 2.63 -33.97
CA GLU A 93 -13.72 2.18 -34.54
C GLU A 93 -14.58 3.34 -35.09
N GLY A 94 -14.10 4.59 -35.02
CA GLY A 94 -14.84 5.77 -35.46
C GLY A 94 -15.86 6.28 -34.45
N LYS A 95 -15.90 5.76 -33.22
CA LYS A 95 -16.84 6.19 -32.18
C LYS A 95 -16.28 7.36 -31.39
N ALA A 96 -17.06 8.43 -31.24
CA ALA A 96 -16.74 9.53 -30.33
C ALA A 96 -16.95 9.08 -28.88
N ILE A 97 -15.91 9.21 -28.04
CA ILE A 97 -15.92 8.84 -26.63
C ILE A 97 -15.42 10.03 -25.81
N THR A 98 -16.04 10.20 -24.65
CA THR A 98 -15.55 11.05 -23.58
C THR A 98 -14.99 10.17 -22.47
N ALA A 99 -13.75 10.42 -22.08
CA ALA A 99 -13.09 9.69 -21.01
C ALA A 99 -12.43 10.65 -20.02
N GLU A 100 -12.14 10.16 -18.84
CA GLU A 100 -11.47 10.94 -17.81
C GLU A 100 -10.05 10.39 -17.64
N ALA A 101 -9.06 11.24 -17.91
CA ALA A 101 -7.69 11.00 -17.50
C ALA A 101 -7.59 11.32 -16.01
N ARG A 102 -7.74 10.28 -15.20
CA ARG A 102 -7.64 10.30 -13.73
C ARG A 102 -6.34 9.65 -13.28
N GLU A 103 -6.01 9.92 -12.03
CA GLU A 103 -4.93 9.30 -11.27
C GLU A 103 -3.52 9.68 -11.78
N MET A 104 -2.64 9.98 -10.83
CA MET A 104 -1.26 10.37 -11.06
C MET A 104 -1.05 11.66 -11.86
N THR A 105 -2.05 12.27 -12.48
CA THR A 105 -1.94 13.60 -13.14
C THR A 105 -1.42 14.63 -12.14
N SER A 106 -0.18 15.09 -12.35
CA SER A 106 0.46 16.08 -11.48
C SER A 106 -0.24 17.44 -11.61
N LYS A 107 0.00 18.33 -10.64
CA LYS A 107 -0.55 19.67 -10.70
C LYS A 107 0.02 20.44 -11.89
N GLU A 108 1.30 20.26 -12.17
CA GLU A 108 2.02 20.87 -13.28
C GLU A 108 1.41 20.41 -14.62
N GLU A 109 1.25 19.10 -14.82
CA GLU A 109 0.59 18.55 -16.02
C GLU A 109 -0.86 19.03 -16.15
N TYR A 110 -1.58 19.15 -15.03
CA TYR A 110 -2.95 19.67 -15.03
C TYR A 110 -2.98 21.14 -15.42
N ASP A 111 -2.10 21.98 -14.88
CA ASP A 111 -2.07 23.41 -15.12
C ASP A 111 -1.61 23.76 -16.56
N GLU A 112 -0.73 22.95 -17.15
CA GLU A 112 -0.26 23.10 -18.54
C GLU A 112 -1.35 22.86 -19.60
N VAL A 113 -2.39 22.10 -19.26
CA VAL A 113 -3.45 21.73 -20.19
C VAL A 113 -4.63 22.69 -20.10
N SER A 114 -5.06 23.25 -21.25
CA SER A 114 -6.21 24.15 -21.36
C SER A 114 -7.44 23.47 -21.96
N VAL A 115 -8.64 23.91 -21.59
CA VAL A 115 -9.89 23.43 -22.20
C VAL A 115 -9.92 23.84 -23.68
N GLY A 116 -10.31 22.93 -24.56
CA GLY A 116 -10.27 23.09 -26.02
C GLY A 116 -8.92 22.78 -26.66
N GLN A 117 -7.86 22.56 -25.87
CA GLN A 117 -6.55 22.17 -26.38
C GLN A 117 -6.57 20.71 -26.86
N LYS A 118 -5.81 20.45 -27.93
CA LYS A 118 -5.49 19.10 -28.40
C LYS A 118 -4.31 18.54 -27.60
N VAL A 119 -4.48 17.35 -27.03
CA VAL A 119 -3.48 16.67 -26.22
C VAL A 119 -3.31 15.23 -26.69
N GLN A 120 -2.11 14.68 -26.51
CA GLN A 120 -1.83 13.28 -26.79
C GLN A 120 -2.26 12.44 -25.59
N ILE A 121 -3.02 11.38 -25.85
CA ILE A 121 -3.47 10.42 -24.84
C ILE A 121 -3.06 9.01 -25.23
N ILE A 122 -3.00 8.14 -24.22
CA ILE A 122 -2.93 6.70 -24.38
C ILE A 122 -4.17 6.09 -23.73
N TYR A 123 -4.83 5.16 -24.42
CA TYR A 123 -6.00 4.47 -23.90
C TYR A 123 -6.01 3.00 -24.29
N THR A 124 -6.73 2.17 -23.52
CA THR A 124 -7.03 0.78 -23.92
C THR A 124 -8.51 0.66 -24.30
N ASN A 125 -8.91 -0.43 -24.97
CA ASN A 125 -10.31 -0.68 -25.33
C ASN A 125 -11.28 -0.62 -24.13
N ASN A 126 -10.75 -0.73 -22.90
CA ASN A 126 -11.46 -0.39 -21.68
C ASN A 126 -11.23 1.10 -21.37
N VAL A 127 -12.21 1.95 -21.72
CA VAL A 127 -12.17 3.43 -21.60
C VAL A 127 -11.71 3.94 -20.23
N LYS A 128 -11.87 3.12 -19.18
CA LYS A 128 -11.41 3.37 -17.81
C LYS A 128 -9.89 3.59 -17.69
N ASN A 129 -9.09 3.12 -18.64
CA ASN A 129 -7.63 3.28 -18.63
C ASN A 129 -7.22 4.31 -19.70
N THR A 130 -7.71 5.55 -19.57
CA THR A 130 -7.26 6.68 -20.40
C THR A 130 -6.29 7.53 -19.58
N GLN A 131 -5.11 7.85 -20.13
CA GLN A 131 -4.12 8.70 -19.48
C GLN A 131 -3.55 9.73 -20.46
N LEU A 132 -3.14 10.88 -19.94
CA LEU A 132 -2.32 11.83 -20.72
C LEU A 132 -0.97 11.17 -21.02
N GLN A 133 -0.45 11.38 -22.24
CA GLN A 133 0.84 10.81 -22.63
C GLN A 133 1.99 11.29 -21.75
N THR A 134 1.93 12.55 -21.30
CA THR A 134 2.91 13.15 -20.38
C THR A 134 2.94 12.42 -19.05
N THR A 135 1.75 12.22 -18.44
CA THR A 135 1.59 11.46 -17.21
C THR A 135 2.08 10.02 -17.37
N PHE A 136 1.71 9.34 -18.46
CA PHE A 136 2.19 7.98 -18.73
C PHE A 136 3.72 7.91 -18.82
N ASN A 137 4.35 8.81 -19.59
CA ASN A 137 5.80 8.83 -19.76
C ASN A 137 6.53 9.07 -18.42
N ARG A 138 6.01 9.98 -17.58
CA ARG A 138 6.54 10.22 -16.24
C ARG A 138 6.38 8.98 -15.35
N SER A 139 5.18 8.41 -15.31
CA SER A 139 4.91 7.20 -14.52
C SER A 139 5.85 6.05 -14.88
N VAL A 140 6.09 5.80 -16.18
CA VAL A 140 7.04 4.76 -16.64
C VAL A 140 8.48 5.05 -16.17
N LYS A 141 8.90 6.31 -16.17
CA LYS A 141 10.24 6.70 -15.73
C LYS A 141 10.41 6.55 -14.21
N ASP A 142 9.40 6.95 -13.45
CA ASP A 142 9.49 7.05 -11.99
C ASP A 142 9.18 5.72 -11.30
N TYR A 143 8.49 4.79 -11.97
CA TYR A 143 7.97 3.57 -11.34
C TYR A 143 9.03 2.70 -10.66
N ASN A 144 10.24 2.63 -11.22
CA ASN A 144 11.31 1.79 -10.67
C ASN A 144 11.90 2.36 -9.37
N TRP A 145 11.88 3.67 -9.18
CA TRP A 145 12.44 4.31 -7.98
C TRP A 145 11.67 3.95 -6.71
N ILE A 146 10.39 3.59 -6.86
CA ILE A 146 9.52 3.16 -5.76
C ILE A 146 10.06 1.89 -5.07
N LEU A 147 10.81 1.04 -5.77
CA LEU A 147 11.37 -0.21 -5.21
C LEU A 147 12.49 0.01 -4.18
N ILE A 148 13.05 1.21 -4.08
CA ILE A 148 14.05 1.53 -3.05
C ILE A 148 13.43 1.41 -1.65
N MET A 149 12.17 1.80 -1.50
CA MET A 149 11.48 1.79 -0.21
C MET A 149 11.29 0.37 0.38
N PRO A 150 10.73 -0.62 -0.34
CA PRO A 150 10.66 -1.99 0.17
C PRO A 150 12.05 -2.59 0.41
N ALA A 151 13.05 -2.29 -0.43
CA ALA A 151 14.42 -2.73 -0.18
C ALA A 151 14.96 -2.20 1.15
N LEU A 152 14.72 -0.91 1.46
CA LEU A 152 15.11 -0.31 2.73
C LEU A 152 14.41 -1.00 3.92
N PHE A 153 13.10 -1.25 3.84
CA PHE A 153 12.38 -1.95 4.90
C PHE A 153 12.93 -3.36 5.14
N PHE A 154 13.25 -4.09 4.07
CA PHE A 154 13.87 -5.41 4.19
C PHE A 154 15.24 -5.34 4.89
N LEU A 155 16.07 -4.36 4.52
CA LEU A 155 17.38 -4.13 5.16
C LEU A 155 17.25 -3.75 6.63
N ILE A 156 16.27 -2.92 6.99
CA ILE A 156 15.96 -2.61 8.39
C ILE A 156 15.57 -3.88 9.14
N GLY A 157 14.70 -4.71 8.55
CA GLY A 157 14.34 -6.01 9.10
C GLY A 157 15.55 -6.90 9.35
N MET A 158 16.46 -6.99 8.38
CA MET A 158 17.72 -7.74 8.52
C MET A 158 18.60 -7.18 9.63
N GLY A 159 18.70 -5.85 9.75
CA GLY A 159 19.39 -5.20 10.86
C GLY A 159 18.77 -5.58 12.22
N CYS A 160 17.44 -5.54 12.33
CA CYS A 160 16.75 -5.99 13.54
C CYS A 160 17.04 -7.46 13.86
N LEU A 161 17.08 -8.34 12.86
CA LEU A 161 17.40 -9.76 13.06
C LEU A 161 18.76 -9.94 13.72
N VAL A 162 19.78 -9.21 13.23
CA VAL A 162 21.16 -9.31 13.72
C VAL A 162 21.33 -8.63 15.09
N PHE A 163 20.92 -7.37 15.22
CA PHE A 163 21.21 -6.59 16.44
C PHE A 163 20.24 -6.89 17.61
N LEU A 164 19.01 -7.28 17.31
CA LEU A 164 17.99 -7.59 18.32
C LEU A 164 17.76 -9.09 18.48
N GLY A 165 18.46 -9.93 17.72
CA GLY A 165 18.34 -11.39 17.77
C GLY A 165 18.58 -11.97 19.16
N ARG A 166 19.43 -11.28 19.93
CA ARG A 166 19.82 -11.58 21.30
C ARG A 166 18.73 -11.39 22.36
N PHE A 167 17.77 -10.49 22.13
CA PHE A 167 16.72 -10.24 23.11
C PHE A 167 15.61 -11.28 22.97
N LYS A 168 15.14 -11.81 24.10
CA LYS A 168 14.10 -12.83 24.14
C LYS A 168 12.79 -12.26 24.66
N ILE A 169 11.69 -12.65 24.03
CA ILE A 169 10.34 -12.27 24.43
C ILE A 169 9.68 -13.48 25.06
N HIS A 170 9.14 -13.26 26.26
CA HIS A 170 8.44 -14.26 27.03
C HIS A 170 7.01 -13.80 27.24
N ALA A 171 6.08 -14.75 27.33
CA ALA A 171 4.69 -14.46 27.67
C ALA A 171 4.45 -14.77 29.16
N HIS A 172 3.67 -13.91 29.82
CA HIS A 172 3.17 -14.19 31.16
C HIS A 172 2.05 -15.24 31.08
N GLU A 173 2.19 -16.34 31.82
CA GLU A 173 1.21 -17.43 31.82
C GLU A 173 -0.21 -16.96 32.15
N GLY A 174 -1.19 -17.48 31.41
CA GLY A 174 -2.61 -17.11 31.59
C GLY A 174 -2.95 -15.67 31.22
N THR A 175 -2.01 -14.89 30.67
CA THR A 175 -2.27 -13.52 30.25
C THR A 175 -1.78 -13.26 28.82
N VAL A 176 -2.18 -12.13 28.27
CA VAL A 176 -1.73 -11.66 26.95
C VAL A 176 -0.42 -10.85 27.06
N TYR A 177 0.05 -10.55 28.27
CA TYR A 177 1.21 -9.68 28.47
C TYR A 177 2.52 -10.39 28.15
N GLU A 178 3.48 -9.65 27.60
CA GLU A 178 4.80 -10.15 27.30
C GLU A 178 5.87 -9.34 28.05
N TYR A 179 7.04 -9.93 28.26
CA TYR A 179 8.21 -9.26 28.81
C TYR A 179 9.46 -9.60 27.99
N LEU A 180 10.40 -8.67 27.96
CA LEU A 180 11.64 -8.74 27.21
C LEU A 180 12.81 -9.00 28.16
N THR A 181 13.65 -9.97 27.84
CA THR A 181 14.90 -10.27 28.54
C THR A 181 16.11 -10.05 27.64
N ASP A 182 17.24 -9.69 28.26
CA ASP A 182 18.55 -9.67 27.60
C ASP A 182 19.19 -11.07 27.55
N GLU A 183 20.39 -11.17 27.00
CA GLU A 183 21.18 -12.42 26.91
C GLU A 183 21.45 -13.07 28.27
N ASN A 184 21.44 -12.27 29.34
CA ASN A 184 21.69 -12.70 30.72
C ASN A 184 20.39 -13.05 31.47
N GLY A 185 19.24 -12.96 30.80
CA GLY A 185 17.93 -13.21 31.42
C GLY A 185 17.40 -12.05 32.26
N LYS A 186 18.06 -10.88 32.25
CA LYS A 186 17.57 -9.69 32.96
C LYS A 186 16.37 -9.12 32.21
N VAL A 187 15.27 -8.89 32.93
CA VAL A 187 14.08 -8.23 32.38
C VAL A 187 14.40 -6.77 32.08
N LEU A 188 14.27 -6.38 30.81
CA LEU A 188 14.47 -5.00 30.35
C LEU A 188 13.16 -4.24 30.23
N PHE A 189 12.08 -4.94 29.86
CA PHE A 189 10.76 -4.35 29.69
C PHE A 189 9.69 -5.37 30.06
N ASP A 190 8.66 -4.93 30.79
CA ASP A 190 7.52 -5.77 31.17
C ASP A 190 6.22 -5.02 30.85
N ASP A 191 5.46 -5.54 29.87
CA ASP A 191 4.19 -4.96 29.45
C ASP A 191 3.19 -4.88 30.60
N LYS A 192 3.27 -5.80 31.56
CA LYS A 192 2.37 -5.86 32.72
C LYS A 192 2.59 -4.66 33.64
N GLN A 193 3.80 -4.09 33.65
CA GLN A 193 4.16 -2.97 34.52
C GLN A 193 4.00 -1.62 33.82
N SER A 194 4.10 -1.56 32.50
CA SER A 194 3.92 -0.32 31.73
C SER A 194 2.46 0.17 31.70
N ALA A 195 2.21 1.38 32.20
CA ALA A 195 0.88 2.01 32.15
C ALA A 195 0.44 2.33 30.71
N THR A 196 1.38 2.76 29.87
CA THR A 196 1.15 3.11 28.46
C THR A 196 0.73 1.88 27.64
N THR A 197 1.42 0.75 27.84
CA THR A 197 1.10 -0.50 27.14
C THR A 197 -0.26 -1.05 27.54
N ARG A 198 -0.63 -0.93 28.82
CA ARG A 198 -1.97 -1.29 29.32
C ARG A 198 -3.07 -0.45 28.66
N THR A 199 -2.85 0.85 28.49
CA THR A 199 -3.82 1.76 27.84
C THR A 199 -3.98 1.48 26.35
N ILE A 200 -2.88 1.34 25.60
CA ILE A 200 -2.91 1.02 24.16
C ILE A 200 -3.65 -0.30 23.91
N ARG A 201 -3.42 -1.31 24.75
CA ARG A 201 -4.11 -2.61 24.62
C ARG A 201 -5.59 -2.53 24.98
N LYS A 202 -5.98 -1.76 25.99
CA LYS A 202 -7.41 -1.52 26.30
C LYS A 202 -8.13 -0.88 25.12
N ILE A 203 -7.50 0.11 24.48
CA ILE A 203 -8.06 0.77 23.29
C ILE A 203 -8.17 -0.22 22.12
N ASN A 204 -7.15 -1.07 21.90
CA ASN A 204 -7.18 -2.07 20.83
C ASN A 204 -8.25 -3.16 21.08
N LEU A 205 -8.43 -3.61 22.33
CA LEU A 205 -9.51 -4.53 22.71
C LEU A 205 -10.89 -3.89 22.54
N LEU A 206 -11.09 -2.65 22.99
CA LEU A 206 -12.33 -1.90 22.79
C LEU A 206 -12.64 -1.69 21.30
N SER A 207 -11.63 -1.35 20.50
CA SER A 207 -11.76 -1.20 19.04
C SER A 207 -12.19 -2.52 18.37
N LYS A 208 -11.58 -3.64 18.76
CA LYS A 208 -11.97 -4.98 18.26
C LYS A 208 -13.36 -5.40 18.72
N MET A 209 -13.75 -5.08 19.95
CA MET A 209 -15.12 -5.34 20.44
C MET A 209 -16.15 -4.48 19.71
N MET A 210 -15.88 -3.20 19.47
CA MET A 210 -16.77 -2.36 18.67
C MET A 210 -16.84 -2.82 17.21
N GLN A 211 -15.77 -3.35 16.63
CA GLN A 211 -15.84 -3.96 15.29
C GLN A 211 -16.60 -5.29 15.27
N ALA A 212 -16.53 -6.08 16.33
CA ALA A 212 -17.21 -7.37 16.43
C ALA A 212 -18.69 -7.26 16.80
N PHE A 213 -19.06 -6.26 17.60
CA PHE A 213 -20.41 -6.09 18.17
C PHE A 213 -21.11 -4.79 17.77
N GLY A 214 -20.46 -3.90 17.02
CA GLY A 214 -21.03 -2.64 16.55
C GLY A 214 -21.78 -2.75 15.21
N LYS A 215 -22.43 -3.88 14.98
CA LYS A 215 -23.50 -3.99 13.98
C LYS A 215 -24.84 -3.84 14.67
#